data_AF-A0A5C5WME0-F1
#
_entry.id   AF-A0A5C5WME0-F1
#
_cell.length_a   1.000
_cell.length_b   1.000
_cell.length_c   1.000
_cell.angle_alpha   90.00
_cell.angle_beta   90.00
_cell.angle_gamma   90.00
#
_symmetry.space_group_name_H-M   'P 1'
#
loop_
_entity.id
_entity.type
_entity.pdbx_description
1 polymer ?
#
loop_
_entity_poly.entity_id
_entity_poly.type
_entity_poly.pdbx_seq_one_letter_code
_entity_poly.pdbx_strand_id
1 'polypeptide(L)'
;MSKTDSPNDFEVPQVADWFQNGFHRFLSPYLARHFHAIAVAKGTKPVEPSDAAVSSQHLNRDLKEDRSGLQLSGSDPIGTEQSARDLVVGAVEPVIVFGNHPGWWDPLIAHFLNQQLLGGRQFYAPIDASALENYRVFARLGFYGVDLNRTSGAAAFLKYSNKILDQGRAALWITPEGRFSDARDHSAELMPGLAHLCHRRRTGYAIAMAMEYVFWDERLPVCLVRFGSPISLGQHDQWSKSDWSIQLTKQLRDNQKELAALAIRRDSSHFENLLKGRKGAGGVYDFFRRTKSWITRTEFQSQHGKQFQ
;
A
#
# COMPACT_ATOMS: atom_id res chain seq x y z
N MET A 1 27.23 -24.90 -32.02
CA MET A 1 28.00 -24.62 -30.79
C MET A 1 27.09 -23.95 -29.79
N SER A 2 26.87 -24.63 -28.68
CA SER A 2 26.12 -24.19 -27.51
C SER A 2 26.66 -22.85 -26.99
N LYS A 3 25.80 -21.83 -26.85
CA LYS A 3 26.03 -20.74 -25.90
C LYS A 3 25.42 -21.21 -24.58
N THR A 4 26.29 -21.71 -23.72
CA THR A 4 26.02 -21.88 -22.29
C THR A 4 25.89 -20.51 -21.65
N ASP A 5 24.66 -20.03 -21.46
CA ASP A 5 24.40 -18.94 -20.52
C ASP A 5 24.62 -19.46 -19.09
N SER A 6 25.56 -18.87 -18.38
CA SER A 6 25.83 -19.05 -16.94
C SER A 6 26.29 -17.70 -16.39
N PRO A 7 26.00 -17.31 -15.14
CA PRO A 7 24.92 -17.70 -14.23
C PRO A 7 24.09 -16.47 -13.76
N ASN A 8 22.76 -16.55 -13.90
CA ASN A 8 21.76 -16.18 -12.89
C ASN A 8 22.05 -15.05 -11.86
N ASP A 9 22.51 -13.88 -12.30
CA ASP A 9 22.56 -12.69 -11.45
C ASP A 9 21.22 -11.95 -11.50
N PHE A 10 20.39 -12.30 -10.53
CA PHE A 10 19.15 -11.58 -10.25
C PHE A 10 19.52 -10.21 -9.67
N GLU A 11 19.77 -9.23 -10.53
CA GLU A 11 20.06 -7.85 -10.14
C GLU A 11 18.78 -7.11 -9.78
N VAL A 12 18.78 -6.44 -8.62
CA VAL A 12 17.66 -5.59 -8.22
C VAL A 12 17.51 -4.48 -9.28
N PRO A 13 16.29 -4.24 -9.81
CA PRO A 13 16.08 -3.19 -10.80
C PRO A 13 16.66 -1.85 -10.34
N GLN A 14 17.57 -1.30 -11.14
CA GLN A 14 18.13 0.02 -10.89
C GLN A 14 17.12 1.07 -11.35
N VAL A 15 16.53 1.80 -10.40
CA VAL A 15 15.57 2.84 -10.67
C VAL A 15 16.30 4.18 -10.73
N ALA A 16 16.35 4.78 -11.92
CA ALA A 16 17.03 6.06 -12.09
C ALA A 16 16.21 7.21 -11.48
N ASP A 17 16.80 7.93 -10.52
CA ASP A 17 16.13 9.01 -9.78
C ASP A 17 15.46 10.04 -10.70
N TRP A 18 16.14 10.48 -11.76
CA TRP A 18 15.58 11.49 -12.67
C TRP A 18 14.30 10.99 -13.36
N PHE A 19 14.24 9.70 -13.69
CA PHE A 19 13.11 9.09 -14.37
C PHE A 19 11.95 8.91 -13.41
N GLN A 20 12.20 8.37 -12.23
CA GLN A 20 11.19 8.19 -11.19
C GLN A 20 10.63 9.53 -10.70
N ASN A 21 11.49 10.54 -10.51
CA ASN A 21 11.06 11.89 -10.16
C ASN A 21 10.22 12.53 -11.26
N GLY A 22 10.58 12.31 -12.54
CA GLY A 22 9.76 12.71 -13.68
C GLY A 22 8.38 12.03 -13.68
N PHE A 23 8.34 10.72 -13.43
CA PHE A 23 7.11 9.96 -13.31
C PHE A 23 6.23 10.44 -12.15
N HIS A 24 6.80 10.68 -10.98
CA HIS A 24 6.07 11.21 -9.81
C HIS A 24 5.46 12.58 -10.09
N ARG A 25 6.17 13.48 -10.80
CA ARG A 25 5.63 14.79 -11.23
C ARG A 25 4.45 14.64 -12.20
N PHE A 26 4.46 13.61 -13.03
CA PHE A 26 3.35 13.27 -13.93
C PHE A 26 2.17 12.61 -13.20
N LEU A 27 2.45 11.80 -12.17
CA LEU A 27 1.49 10.87 -11.56
C LEU A 27 0.30 11.57 -10.90
N SER A 28 0.53 12.52 -9.99
CA SER A 28 -0.58 13.18 -9.28
C SER A 28 -1.51 13.95 -10.23
N PRO A 29 -1.02 14.76 -11.19
CA PRO A 29 -1.89 15.40 -12.18
C PRO A 29 -2.63 14.41 -13.09
N TYR A 30 -2.04 13.25 -13.37
CA TYR A 30 -2.68 12.19 -14.14
C TYR A 30 -3.83 11.56 -13.35
N LEU A 31 -3.56 11.09 -12.13
CA LEU A 31 -4.57 10.51 -11.24
C LEU A 31 -5.70 11.49 -10.93
N ALA A 32 -5.42 12.78 -10.72
CA ALA A 32 -6.44 13.80 -10.49
C ALA A 32 -7.38 14.03 -11.69
N ARG A 33 -7.03 13.58 -12.90
CA ARG A 33 -7.94 13.61 -14.06
C ARG A 33 -8.85 12.38 -14.13
N HIS A 34 -8.48 11.29 -13.46
CA HIS A 34 -9.14 9.99 -13.57
C HIS A 34 -9.90 9.57 -12.29
N PHE A 35 -9.60 10.19 -11.15
CA PHE A 35 -10.28 9.95 -9.89
C PHE A 35 -10.92 11.22 -9.35
N HIS A 36 -12.09 11.09 -8.74
CA HIS A 36 -12.69 12.16 -7.95
C HIS A 36 -11.91 12.36 -6.65
N ALA A 37 -11.53 11.25 -6.00
CA ALA A 37 -10.66 11.28 -4.83
C ALA A 37 -9.82 10.00 -4.73
N ILE A 38 -8.64 10.10 -4.12
CA ILE A 38 -7.89 8.97 -3.56
C ILE A 38 -7.78 9.23 -2.07
N ALA A 39 -8.39 8.36 -1.26
CA ALA A 39 -8.61 8.64 0.15
C ALA A 39 -8.27 7.43 1.03
N VAL A 40 -7.66 7.70 2.18
CA VAL A 40 -7.27 6.69 3.16
C VAL A 40 -8.14 6.80 4.39
N ALA A 41 -8.61 5.67 4.93
CA ALA A 41 -9.40 5.65 6.16
C ALA A 41 -8.60 6.27 7.32
N LYS A 42 -9.24 7.19 8.05
CA LYS A 42 -8.59 7.93 9.16
C LYS A 42 -8.07 6.98 10.23
N GLY A 43 -6.92 7.34 10.82
CA GLY A 43 -6.26 6.53 11.85
C GLY A 43 -5.61 5.24 11.34
N THR A 44 -5.63 4.99 10.02
CA THR A 44 -5.01 3.80 9.43
C THR A 44 -3.78 4.11 8.58
N LYS A 45 -3.29 5.35 8.59
CA LYS A 45 -2.09 5.68 7.82
C LYS A 45 -0.84 5.13 8.51
N PRO A 46 0.08 4.50 7.77
CA PRO A 46 1.45 4.30 8.24
C PRO A 46 2.10 5.66 8.50
N VAL A 47 2.76 5.79 9.64
CA VAL A 47 3.47 7.02 10.03
C VAL A 47 4.89 6.63 10.43
N GLU A 48 5.88 7.40 10.02
CA GLU A 48 7.24 7.22 10.53
C GLU A 48 7.36 7.84 11.92
N PRO A 49 8.07 7.21 12.87
CA PRO A 49 8.32 7.84 14.15
C PRO A 49 9.07 9.14 13.90
N SER A 50 8.58 10.26 14.46
CA SER A 50 9.32 11.51 14.43
C SER A 50 10.65 11.35 15.16
N ASP A 51 11.67 12.15 14.80
CA ASP A 51 13.01 12.09 15.42
C ASP A 51 12.97 12.16 16.96
N ALA A 52 11.96 12.85 17.52
CA ALA A 52 11.72 12.93 18.96
C ALA A 52 11.24 11.61 19.58
N ALA A 53 10.42 10.84 18.86
CA ALA A 53 9.90 9.55 19.30
C ALA A 53 10.97 8.44 19.25
N VAL A 54 11.88 8.49 18.27
CA VAL A 54 13.00 7.55 18.11
C VAL A 54 14.00 7.65 19.27
N SER A 55 14.32 8.86 19.73
CA SER A 55 15.19 9.06 20.92
C SER A 55 14.56 8.50 22.19
N SER A 56 13.23 8.63 22.32
CA SER A 56 12.48 8.15 23.48
C SER A 56 12.39 6.62 23.53
N GLN A 57 12.32 5.96 22.37
CA GLN A 57 12.27 4.50 22.27
C GLN A 57 13.64 3.84 22.51
N HIS A 58 14.74 4.43 22.03
CA HIS A 58 16.10 3.95 22.35
C HIS A 58 16.39 4.08 23.85
N LEU A 59 16.07 5.23 24.45
CA LEU A 59 16.27 5.45 25.89
C LEU A 59 15.45 4.48 26.74
N ASN A 60 14.20 4.20 26.36
CA ASN A 60 13.35 3.24 27.08
C ASN A 60 13.75 1.78 26.87
N ARG A 61 14.41 1.45 25.76
CA ARG A 61 14.95 0.12 25.50
C ARG A 61 16.20 -0.14 26.37
N ASP A 62 17.09 0.85 26.46
CA ASP A 62 18.28 0.79 27.31
C ASP A 62 17.91 0.73 28.81
N LEU A 63 16.85 1.44 29.22
CA LEU A 63 16.32 1.38 30.60
C LEU A 63 15.58 0.08 30.93
N LYS A 64 15.07 -0.66 29.94
CA LYS A 64 14.43 -1.97 30.14
C LYS A 64 15.44 -3.11 30.25
N GLU A 65 16.57 -3.03 29.56
CA GLU A 65 17.66 -3.99 29.71
C GLU A 65 18.30 -3.91 31.12
N ASP A 66 18.32 -2.72 31.74
CA ASP A 66 18.87 -2.50 33.09
C ASP A 66 17.92 -2.88 34.26
N ARG A 67 16.65 -3.17 33.98
CA ARG A 67 15.63 -3.47 35.01
C ARG A 67 15.06 -4.89 34.98
N SER A 68 15.78 -5.83 34.38
CA SER A 68 15.45 -7.26 34.42
C SER A 68 15.76 -7.91 35.78
N GLY A 69 15.14 -7.40 36.85
CA GLY A 69 15.41 -7.83 38.22
C GLY A 69 14.42 -7.37 39.28
N LEU A 70 13.11 -7.30 39.01
CA LEU A 70 12.10 -7.36 40.08
C LEU A 70 10.72 -7.75 39.53
N GLN A 71 10.25 -8.93 39.93
CA GLN A 71 8.89 -9.42 39.66
C GLN A 71 7.92 -8.83 40.68
N LEU A 72 6.88 -8.12 40.23
CA LEU A 72 5.69 -7.86 41.04
C LEU A 72 4.44 -8.09 40.20
N SER A 73 3.57 -8.95 40.75
CA SER A 73 2.23 -9.27 40.27
C SER A 73 1.29 -8.08 40.45
N GLY A 74 0.47 -7.80 39.45
CA GLY A 74 -0.66 -6.87 39.55
C GLY A 74 -1.64 -7.16 38.43
N SER A 75 -2.81 -7.66 38.81
CA SER A 75 -4.00 -7.73 37.97
C SER A 75 -4.63 -6.35 37.85
N ASP A 76 -4.88 -5.86 36.65
CA ASP A 76 -5.76 -4.70 36.42
C ASP A 76 -6.79 -4.98 35.30
N PRO A 77 -8.01 -4.43 35.42
CA PRO A 77 -9.13 -4.74 34.53
C PRO A 77 -9.45 -3.60 33.52
N ILE A 78 -10.38 -3.88 32.59
CA ILE A 78 -11.28 -2.94 31.86
C ILE A 78 -10.74 -2.16 30.64
N GLY A 79 -11.46 -2.32 29.51
CA GLY A 79 -12.16 -1.21 28.82
C GLY A 79 -11.42 -0.37 27.77
N THR A 80 -11.91 -0.48 26.53
CA THR A 80 -12.18 0.63 25.58
C THR A 80 -11.31 1.89 25.64
N GLU A 81 -10.13 1.84 25.03
CA GLU A 81 -9.47 3.01 24.42
C GLU A 81 -8.72 2.60 23.15
N GLN A 82 -9.47 2.40 22.06
CA GLN A 82 -8.90 2.28 20.71
C GLN A 82 -8.82 3.68 20.09
N SER A 83 -8.12 4.58 20.78
CA SER A 83 -7.71 5.88 20.25
C SER A 83 -6.71 5.63 19.10
N ALA A 84 -6.79 6.45 18.06
CA ALA A 84 -5.96 6.40 16.86
C ALA A 84 -4.47 6.41 17.21
N ARG A 85 -3.89 5.23 17.42
CA ARG A 85 -2.45 5.06 17.49
C ARG A 85 -1.97 5.00 16.06
N ASP A 86 -1.34 6.08 15.61
CA ASP A 86 -0.63 6.14 14.34
C ASP A 86 0.16 4.84 14.14
N LEU A 87 0.06 4.28 12.93
CA LEU A 87 0.66 2.98 12.62
C LEU A 87 2.15 3.17 12.37
N VAL A 88 2.94 3.16 13.45
CA VAL A 88 4.36 3.49 13.40
C VAL A 88 5.16 2.42 12.64
N VAL A 89 5.86 2.82 11.59
CA VAL A 89 6.89 2.02 10.91
C VAL A 89 8.23 2.70 11.03
N GLY A 90 9.28 1.95 11.42
CA GLY A 90 10.60 2.52 11.62
C GLY A 90 11.17 3.19 10.36
N ALA A 91 11.81 4.35 10.52
CA ALA A 91 12.17 5.28 9.44
C ALA A 91 13.21 4.74 8.44
N VAL A 92 13.95 3.68 8.80
CA VAL A 92 15.02 3.11 7.96
C VAL A 92 14.72 1.68 7.52
N GLU A 93 13.76 1.03 8.18
CA GLU A 93 13.41 -0.35 7.93
C GLU A 93 12.63 -0.53 6.62
N PRO A 94 12.82 -1.67 5.95
CA PRO A 94 12.03 -1.99 4.78
C PRO A 94 10.58 -2.30 5.16
N VAL A 95 9.66 -2.01 4.26
CA VAL A 95 8.22 -2.24 4.43
C VAL A 95 7.73 -3.15 3.32
N ILE A 96 6.98 -4.18 3.69
CA ILE A 96 6.20 -5.02 2.77
C ILE A 96 4.76 -4.54 2.86
N VAL A 97 4.25 -3.90 1.81
CA VAL A 97 2.82 -3.60 1.69
C VAL A 97 2.19 -4.72 0.88
N PHE A 98 1.19 -5.40 1.43
CA PHE A 98 0.48 -6.46 0.71
C PHE A 98 -1.01 -6.17 0.67
N GLY A 99 -1.64 -6.32 -0.49
CA GLY A 99 -3.05 -5.95 -0.65
C GLY A 99 -3.79 -6.71 -1.73
N ASN A 100 -5.11 -6.53 -1.77
CA ASN A 100 -5.94 -7.06 -2.86
C ASN A 100 -5.60 -6.38 -4.19
N HIS A 101 -6.00 -7.00 -5.30
CA HIS A 101 -5.72 -6.51 -6.65
C HIS A 101 -7.01 -6.20 -7.43
N PRO A 102 -7.75 -5.13 -7.05
CA PRO A 102 -9.06 -4.86 -7.62
C PRO A 102 -9.05 -4.36 -9.06
N GLY A 103 -7.93 -3.85 -9.59
CA GLY A 103 -7.97 -3.37 -10.96
C GLY A 103 -6.67 -2.86 -11.57
N TRP A 104 -6.79 -2.46 -12.83
CA TRP A 104 -5.65 -2.04 -13.64
C TRP A 104 -4.92 -0.80 -13.09
N TRP A 105 -5.60 0.04 -12.31
CA TRP A 105 -5.03 1.27 -11.73
C TRP A 105 -4.04 1.00 -10.58
N ASP A 106 -4.03 -0.22 -10.04
CA ASP A 106 -3.30 -0.55 -8.80
C ASP A 106 -1.81 -0.20 -8.83
N PRO A 107 -1.04 -0.45 -9.92
CA PRO A 107 0.37 -0.04 -10.00
C PRO A 107 0.57 1.48 -9.81
N LEU A 108 -0.31 2.29 -10.41
CA LEU A 108 -0.24 3.76 -10.33
C LEU A 108 -0.63 4.25 -8.94
N ILE A 109 -1.67 3.66 -8.35
CA ILE A 109 -2.11 3.98 -6.98
C ILE A 109 -1.03 3.56 -5.97
N ALA A 110 -0.43 2.39 -6.11
CA ALA A 110 0.65 1.90 -5.26
C ALA A 110 1.86 2.85 -5.28
N HIS A 111 2.30 3.29 -6.47
CA HIS A 111 3.35 4.31 -6.58
C HIS A 111 2.98 5.63 -5.89
N PHE A 112 1.75 6.10 -6.10
CA PHE A 112 1.27 7.34 -5.49
C PHE A 112 1.25 7.23 -3.97
N LEU A 113 0.65 6.18 -3.42
CA LEU A 113 0.59 5.94 -1.97
C LEU A 113 1.99 5.76 -1.36
N ASN A 114 2.89 5.04 -2.03
CA ASN A 114 4.27 4.90 -1.59
C ASN A 114 4.96 6.26 -1.41
N GLN A 115 4.83 7.13 -2.41
CA GLN A 115 5.41 8.47 -2.37
C GLN A 115 4.78 9.33 -1.25
N GLN A 116 3.46 9.24 -1.07
CA GLN A 116 2.76 10.06 -0.08
C GLN A 116 2.93 9.58 1.37
N LEU A 117 3.11 8.28 1.59
CA LEU A 117 2.94 7.69 2.93
C LEU A 117 4.18 6.99 3.48
N LEU A 118 5.14 6.57 2.64
CA LEU A 118 6.24 5.70 3.07
C LEU A 118 7.60 6.40 3.06
N GLY A 119 7.65 7.69 3.38
CA GLY A 119 8.90 8.41 3.72
C GLY A 119 9.97 8.38 2.63
N GLY A 120 9.57 8.32 1.36
CA GLY A 120 10.51 8.23 0.24
C GLY A 120 11.22 6.88 0.08
N ARG A 121 10.70 5.80 0.69
CA ARG A 121 11.21 4.44 0.44
C ARG A 121 11.17 4.12 -1.05
N GLN A 122 12.21 3.42 -1.54
CA GLN A 122 12.28 3.02 -2.93
C GLN A 122 11.18 1.97 -3.22
N PHE A 123 10.35 2.28 -4.21
CA PHE A 123 9.25 1.39 -4.62
C PHE A 123 9.79 0.20 -5.41
N TYR A 124 9.31 -0.99 -5.05
CA TYR A 124 9.46 -2.21 -5.83
C TYR A 124 8.17 -3.04 -5.82
N ALA A 125 7.90 -3.76 -6.90
CA ALA A 125 6.78 -4.68 -6.96
C ALA A 125 7.04 -5.86 -7.91
N PRO A 126 6.69 -7.10 -7.55
CA PRO A 126 6.64 -8.19 -8.50
C PRO A 126 5.47 -7.96 -9.48
N ILE A 127 5.66 -8.37 -10.73
CA ILE A 127 4.62 -8.43 -11.75
C ILE A 127 4.82 -9.68 -12.58
N ASP A 128 3.76 -10.20 -13.20
CA ASP A 128 3.89 -11.30 -14.15
C ASP A 128 4.93 -10.97 -15.24
N ALA A 129 5.85 -11.89 -15.49
CA ALA A 129 6.97 -11.67 -16.40
C ALA A 129 6.49 -11.36 -17.84
N SER A 130 5.42 -12.03 -18.30
CA SER A 130 4.87 -11.78 -19.64
C SER A 130 4.19 -10.41 -19.73
N ALA A 131 3.56 -9.95 -18.64
CA ALA A 131 3.04 -8.59 -18.57
C ALA A 131 4.18 -7.56 -18.61
N LEU A 132 5.30 -7.80 -17.92
CA LEU A 132 6.45 -6.89 -17.92
C LEU A 132 7.11 -6.75 -19.29
N GLU A 133 7.14 -7.83 -20.08
CA GLU A 133 7.66 -7.79 -21.46
C GLU A 133 6.86 -6.85 -22.36
N ASN A 134 5.54 -6.78 -22.14
CA ASN A 134 4.62 -5.88 -22.84
C ASN A 134 4.71 -4.43 -22.30
N TYR A 135 4.96 -4.27 -21.00
CA TYR A 135 5.02 -2.97 -20.32
C TYR A 135 6.41 -2.68 -19.76
N ARG A 136 7.44 -2.70 -20.63
CA ARG A 136 8.85 -2.58 -20.25
C ARG A 136 9.20 -1.33 -19.44
N VAL A 137 8.40 -0.27 -19.57
CA VAL A 137 8.56 0.96 -18.78
C VAL A 137 8.43 0.70 -17.27
N PHE A 138 7.63 -0.29 -16.85
CA PHE A 138 7.48 -0.63 -15.43
C PHE A 138 8.76 -1.18 -14.81
N ALA A 139 9.63 -1.83 -15.59
CA ALA A 139 10.94 -2.26 -15.08
C ALA A 139 11.77 -1.06 -14.58
N ARG A 140 11.69 0.07 -15.28
CA ARG A 140 12.35 1.33 -14.91
C ARG A 140 11.69 2.06 -13.74
N LEU A 141 10.54 1.58 -13.29
CA LEU A 141 9.79 2.10 -12.14
C LEU A 141 9.90 1.19 -10.90
N GLY A 142 10.73 0.15 -10.95
CA GLY A 142 10.95 -0.75 -9.82
C GLY A 142 10.16 -2.06 -9.88
N PHE A 143 9.46 -2.32 -10.98
CA PHE A 143 8.82 -3.62 -11.17
C PHE A 143 9.84 -4.69 -11.60
N TYR A 144 9.66 -5.92 -11.15
CA TYR A 144 10.45 -7.07 -11.59
C TYR A 144 9.56 -8.25 -11.95
N GLY A 145 9.98 -8.99 -12.97
CA GLY A 145 9.22 -10.10 -13.52
C GLY A 145 9.27 -11.34 -12.63
N VAL A 146 8.12 -11.95 -12.41
CA VAL A 146 7.96 -13.26 -11.75
C VAL A 146 7.11 -14.13 -12.65
N ASP A 147 7.60 -15.33 -12.97
CA ASP A 147 6.80 -16.33 -13.68
C ASP A 147 5.85 -17.03 -12.68
N LEU A 148 4.57 -16.69 -12.73
CA LEU A 148 3.57 -17.23 -11.80
C LEU A 148 3.24 -18.71 -12.09
N ASN A 149 3.61 -19.23 -13.26
CA ASN A 149 3.26 -20.58 -13.71
C ASN A 149 4.36 -21.61 -13.43
N ARG A 150 5.52 -21.19 -12.89
CA ARG A 150 6.67 -22.07 -12.63
C ARG A 150 7.16 -21.97 -11.20
N THR A 151 7.58 -23.11 -10.65
CA THR A 151 8.25 -23.17 -9.33
C THR A 151 9.53 -22.34 -9.29
N SER A 152 10.25 -22.24 -10.42
CA SER A 152 11.41 -21.35 -10.57
C SER A 152 11.05 -19.88 -10.38
N GLY A 153 9.84 -19.46 -10.74
CA GLY A 153 9.36 -18.10 -10.52
C GLY A 153 9.12 -17.79 -9.05
N ALA A 154 8.58 -18.73 -8.27
CA ALA A 154 8.48 -18.57 -6.82
C ALA A 154 9.85 -18.42 -6.14
N ALA A 155 10.86 -19.20 -6.59
CA ALA A 155 12.23 -19.06 -6.12
C ALA A 155 12.85 -17.70 -6.51
N ALA A 156 12.62 -17.25 -7.75
CA ALA A 156 13.05 -15.94 -8.23
C ALA A 156 12.42 -14.79 -7.43
N PHE A 157 11.11 -14.85 -7.17
CA PHE A 157 10.39 -13.90 -6.32
C PHE A 157 11.06 -13.76 -4.96
N LEU A 158 11.34 -14.89 -4.29
CA LEU A 158 11.99 -14.87 -2.97
C LEU A 158 13.41 -14.28 -3.04
N LYS A 159 14.17 -14.61 -4.08
CA LYS A 159 15.54 -14.10 -4.26
C LYS A 159 15.54 -12.58 -4.48
N TYR A 160 14.73 -12.07 -5.39
CA TYR A 160 14.60 -10.62 -5.62
C TYR A 160 14.10 -9.89 -4.38
N SER A 161 13.02 -10.39 -3.77
CA SER A 161 12.39 -9.73 -2.62
C SER A 161 13.34 -9.63 -1.44
N ASN A 162 14.12 -10.67 -1.14
CA ASN A 162 15.12 -10.58 -0.08
C ASN A 162 16.21 -9.55 -0.40
N LYS A 163 16.78 -9.59 -1.62
CA LYS A 163 17.79 -8.59 -2.04
C LYS A 163 17.27 -7.16 -1.93
N ILE A 164 16.03 -6.91 -2.34
CA ILE A 164 15.37 -5.60 -2.23
C ILE A 164 15.25 -5.17 -0.76
N LEU A 165 14.70 -6.03 0.08
CA LEU A 165 14.46 -5.70 1.50
C LEU A 165 15.78 -5.55 2.28
N ASP A 166 16.88 -6.17 1.84
CA ASP A 166 18.20 -6.05 2.45
C ASP A 166 18.88 -4.70 2.18
N GLN A 167 18.42 -3.91 1.20
CA GLN A 167 18.96 -2.58 0.92
C GLN A 167 18.61 -1.55 2.03
N GLY A 168 17.61 -1.84 2.87
CA GLY A 168 17.03 -0.85 3.78
C GLY A 168 16.25 0.23 3.03
N ARG A 169 15.34 0.91 3.71
CA ARG A 169 14.46 1.96 3.11
C ARG A 169 13.79 1.54 1.78
N ALA A 170 13.50 0.25 1.60
CA ALA A 170 12.77 -0.27 0.46
C ALA A 170 11.31 -0.51 0.83
N ALA A 171 10.40 -0.30 -0.13
CA ALA A 171 9.00 -0.63 -0.01
C ALA A 171 8.63 -1.65 -1.09
N LEU A 172 8.34 -2.87 -0.66
CA LEU A 172 7.94 -3.96 -1.53
C LEU A 172 6.42 -4.10 -1.52
N TRP A 173 5.78 -3.79 -2.64
CA TRP A 173 4.34 -3.82 -2.83
C TRP A 173 3.92 -5.12 -3.50
N ILE A 174 3.07 -5.92 -2.87
CA ILE A 174 2.71 -7.28 -3.31
C ILE A 174 1.19 -7.41 -3.39
N THR A 175 0.71 -8.02 -4.47
CA THR A 175 -0.68 -8.49 -4.59
C THR A 175 -0.71 -10.01 -4.49
N PRO A 176 -0.78 -10.58 -3.26
CA PRO A 176 -0.53 -12.00 -3.03
C PRO A 176 -1.59 -12.93 -3.63
N GLU A 177 -2.68 -12.42 -4.19
CA GLU A 177 -3.67 -13.22 -4.94
C GLU A 177 -3.15 -13.64 -6.33
N GLY A 178 -2.13 -12.95 -6.87
CA GLY A 178 -1.51 -13.27 -8.16
C GLY A 178 -2.39 -13.02 -9.39
N ARG A 179 -3.60 -12.50 -9.22
CA ARG A 179 -4.55 -12.16 -10.28
C ARG A 179 -5.41 -10.97 -9.86
N PHE A 180 -6.11 -10.38 -10.83
CA PHE A 180 -7.21 -9.47 -10.48
C PHE A 180 -8.34 -10.22 -9.78
N SER A 181 -8.90 -9.61 -8.76
CA SER A 181 -10.03 -10.14 -7.98
C SER A 181 -11.00 -9.02 -7.65
N ASP A 182 -12.28 -9.34 -7.51
CA ASP A 182 -13.22 -8.38 -6.96
C ASP A 182 -12.78 -7.98 -5.55
N ALA A 183 -12.90 -6.69 -5.21
CA ALA A 183 -12.42 -6.20 -3.92
C ALA A 183 -13.13 -6.81 -2.71
N ARG A 184 -14.32 -7.38 -2.92
CA ARG A 184 -15.18 -8.03 -1.92
C ARG A 184 -15.12 -9.55 -2.00
N ASP A 185 -14.34 -10.11 -2.92
CA ASP A 185 -13.96 -11.52 -2.88
C ASP A 185 -12.95 -11.73 -1.74
N HIS A 186 -13.41 -12.37 -0.67
CA HIS A 186 -12.57 -12.73 0.48
C HIS A 186 -12.14 -14.21 0.46
N SER A 187 -12.51 -14.94 -0.60
CA SER A 187 -12.27 -16.39 -0.73
C SER A 187 -10.96 -16.73 -1.43
N ALA A 188 -10.41 -15.80 -2.21
CA ALA A 188 -9.16 -16.02 -2.93
C ALA A 188 -8.04 -16.43 -1.97
N GLU A 189 -7.32 -17.50 -2.30
CA GLU A 189 -6.15 -17.91 -1.53
C GLU A 189 -4.97 -16.96 -1.80
N LEU A 190 -4.14 -16.75 -0.79
CA LEU A 190 -2.90 -16.00 -0.93
C LEU A 190 -1.78 -16.97 -1.34
N MET A 191 -1.05 -16.61 -2.39
CA MET A 191 0.11 -17.37 -2.84
C MET A 191 1.14 -17.47 -1.71
N PRO A 192 1.77 -18.65 -1.53
CA PRO A 192 2.61 -18.94 -0.36
C PRO A 192 3.92 -18.15 -0.30
N GLY A 193 4.29 -17.45 -1.38
CA GLY A 193 5.51 -16.67 -1.47
C GLY A 193 5.61 -15.57 -0.41
N LEU A 194 4.51 -14.86 -0.14
CA LEU A 194 4.48 -13.79 0.86
C LEU A 194 4.76 -14.32 2.28
N ALA A 195 4.09 -15.39 2.69
CA ALA A 195 4.31 -16.02 3.99
C ALA A 195 5.74 -16.56 4.12
N HIS A 196 6.28 -17.14 3.04
CA HIS A 196 7.66 -17.63 3.00
C HIS A 196 8.68 -16.50 3.09
N LEU A 197 8.39 -15.34 2.49
CA LEU A 197 9.21 -14.14 2.60
C LEU A 197 9.23 -13.67 4.06
N CYS A 198 8.06 -13.41 4.66
CA CYS A 198 7.95 -12.91 6.04
C CYS A 198 8.62 -13.85 7.06
N HIS A 199 8.43 -15.16 6.95
CA HIS A 199 9.03 -16.15 7.85
C HIS A 199 10.57 -16.11 7.90
N ARG A 200 11.23 -15.64 6.82
CA ARG A 200 12.69 -15.55 6.75
C ARG A 200 13.25 -14.21 7.22
N ARG A 201 12.41 -13.20 7.45
CA ARG A 201 12.85 -11.85 7.82
C ARG A 201 12.95 -11.71 9.33
N ARG A 202 13.97 -10.97 9.77
CA ARG A 202 14.15 -10.55 11.18
C ARG A 202 14.03 -9.03 11.36
N THR A 203 13.88 -8.30 10.26
CA THR A 203 13.78 -6.83 10.23
C THR A 203 12.74 -6.41 9.21
N GLY A 204 12.11 -5.25 9.44
CA GLY A 204 11.07 -4.70 8.59
C GLY A 204 9.66 -4.91 9.12
N TYR A 205 8.70 -4.38 8.37
CA TYR A 205 7.28 -4.44 8.70
C TYR A 205 6.47 -5.02 7.55
N ALA A 206 5.45 -5.82 7.84
CA ALA A 206 4.41 -6.18 6.89
C ALA A 206 3.12 -5.41 7.20
N ILE A 207 2.49 -4.81 6.19
CA ILE A 207 1.28 -4.00 6.34
C ILE A 207 0.25 -4.47 5.32
N ALA A 208 -0.89 -4.95 5.80
CA ALA A 208 -2.03 -5.24 4.93
C ALA A 208 -2.63 -3.93 4.38
N MET A 209 -2.99 -3.89 3.12
CA MET A 209 -3.73 -2.80 2.48
C MET A 209 -4.96 -3.36 1.78
N ALA A 210 -6.12 -2.78 2.05
CA ALA A 210 -7.34 -3.02 1.29
C ALA A 210 -7.61 -1.81 0.40
N MET A 211 -8.09 -2.07 -0.82
CA MET A 211 -8.40 -1.06 -1.81
C MET A 211 -9.75 -1.35 -2.49
N GLU A 212 -10.57 -0.31 -2.64
CA GLU A 212 -11.83 -0.35 -3.39
C GLU A 212 -11.93 0.85 -4.34
N TYR A 213 -12.31 0.58 -5.59
CA TYR A 213 -12.73 1.61 -6.52
C TYR A 213 -14.25 1.69 -6.54
N VAL A 214 -14.80 2.82 -6.09
CA VAL A 214 -16.25 3.00 -5.98
C VAL A 214 -16.72 4.21 -6.75
N PHE A 215 -17.93 4.12 -7.29
CA PHE A 215 -18.64 5.26 -7.84
C PHE A 215 -19.64 5.75 -6.79
N TRP A 216 -19.32 6.90 -6.19
CA TRP A 216 -20.22 7.58 -5.27
C TRP A 216 -21.13 8.55 -6.02
N ASP A 217 -21.12 9.83 -5.68
CA ASP A 217 -22.06 10.81 -6.23
C ASP A 217 -21.51 11.52 -7.48
N GLU A 218 -20.25 11.24 -7.82
CA GLU A 218 -19.48 11.96 -8.83
C GLU A 218 -19.13 11.06 -10.01
N ARG A 219 -18.91 11.67 -11.18
CA ARG A 219 -18.67 10.94 -12.45
C ARG A 219 -17.40 10.09 -12.42
N LEU A 220 -16.36 10.58 -11.75
CA LEU A 220 -15.09 9.87 -11.62
C LEU A 220 -15.10 9.01 -10.36
N PRO A 221 -14.46 7.82 -10.40
CA PRO A 221 -14.42 6.94 -9.25
C PRO A 221 -13.67 7.58 -8.07
N VAL A 222 -13.98 7.11 -6.88
CA VAL A 222 -13.19 7.30 -5.66
C VAL A 222 -12.38 6.03 -5.44
N CYS A 223 -11.07 6.18 -5.23
CA CYS A 223 -10.21 5.12 -4.72
C CYS A 223 -10.16 5.23 -3.19
N LEU A 224 -10.73 4.23 -2.51
CA LEU A 224 -10.71 4.13 -1.05
C LEU A 224 -9.65 3.12 -0.64
N VAL A 225 -8.89 3.45 0.39
CA VAL A 225 -7.80 2.63 0.91
C VAL A 225 -7.89 2.56 2.42
N ARG A 226 -7.59 1.39 2.99
CA ARG A 226 -7.40 1.20 4.44
C ARG A 226 -6.14 0.37 4.65
N PHE A 227 -5.28 0.75 5.59
CA PHE A 227 -4.17 -0.12 6.02
C PHE A 227 -4.50 -0.82 7.33
N GLY A 228 -4.00 -2.04 7.49
CA GLY A 228 -4.02 -2.77 8.75
C GLY A 228 -2.81 -2.41 9.62
N SER A 229 -2.84 -2.81 10.89
CA SER A 229 -1.72 -2.57 11.80
C SER A 229 -0.43 -3.23 11.31
N PRO A 230 0.72 -2.54 11.34
CA PRO A 230 2.00 -3.12 10.94
C PRO A 230 2.36 -4.32 11.81
N ILE A 231 2.82 -5.38 11.17
CA ILE A 231 3.40 -6.56 11.81
C ILE A 231 4.91 -6.41 11.77
N SER A 232 5.56 -6.30 12.93
CA SER A 232 7.02 -6.24 13.03
C SER A 232 7.62 -7.62 12.74
N LEU A 233 8.36 -7.76 11.64
CA LEU A 233 8.89 -9.05 11.19
C LEU A 233 9.86 -9.67 12.21
N GLY A 234 10.60 -8.84 12.96
CA GLY A 234 11.54 -9.29 14.00
C GLY A 234 10.94 -9.67 15.35
N GLN A 235 9.62 -9.52 15.54
CA GLN A 235 8.96 -9.85 16.82
C GLN A 235 8.23 -11.20 16.79
N HIS A 236 8.30 -11.92 15.67
CA HIS A 236 7.53 -13.14 15.41
C HIS A 236 8.43 -14.32 15.01
N ASP A 237 9.59 -14.44 15.65
CA ASP A 237 10.57 -15.49 15.33
C ASP A 237 10.05 -16.92 15.53
N GLN A 238 9.06 -17.07 16.41
CA GLN A 238 8.43 -18.35 16.75
C GLN A 238 7.38 -18.79 15.72
N TRP A 239 6.92 -17.88 14.84
CA TRP A 239 5.85 -18.18 13.89
C TRP A 239 6.37 -19.07 12.77
N SER A 240 5.70 -20.21 12.58
CA SER A 240 5.91 -21.05 11.41
C SER A 240 5.43 -20.34 10.14
N LYS A 241 5.80 -20.87 8.98
CA LYS A 241 5.26 -20.40 7.70
C LYS A 241 3.73 -20.48 7.65
N SER A 242 3.14 -21.49 8.30
CA SER A 242 1.68 -21.64 8.36
C SER A 242 1.04 -20.53 9.18
N ASP A 243 1.64 -20.19 10.33
CA ASP A 243 1.17 -19.08 11.17
C ASP A 243 1.22 -17.76 10.41
N TRP A 244 2.33 -17.49 9.70
CA TRP A 244 2.41 -16.33 8.81
C TRP A 244 1.30 -16.31 7.76
N SER A 245 1.05 -17.44 7.09
CA SER A 245 -0.02 -17.53 6.08
C SER A 245 -1.40 -17.21 6.66
N ILE A 246 -1.72 -17.77 7.83
CA ILE A 246 -2.98 -17.53 8.53
C ILE A 246 -3.10 -16.06 8.92
N GLN A 247 -2.08 -15.49 9.55
CA GLN A 247 -2.13 -14.11 10.06
C GLN A 247 -2.19 -13.07 8.94
N LEU A 248 -1.40 -13.23 7.89
CA LEU A 248 -1.42 -12.33 6.73
C LEU A 248 -2.77 -12.38 6.01
N THR A 249 -3.31 -13.58 5.79
CA THR A 249 -4.64 -13.75 5.18
C THR A 249 -5.71 -13.11 6.04
N LYS A 250 -5.73 -13.40 7.34
CA LYS A 250 -6.68 -12.81 8.28
C LYS A 250 -6.62 -11.28 8.25
N GLN A 251 -5.42 -10.71 8.33
CA GLN A 251 -5.25 -9.27 8.35
C GLN A 251 -5.74 -8.60 7.06
N LEU A 252 -5.45 -9.18 5.89
CA LEU A 252 -5.96 -8.66 4.62
C LEU A 252 -7.49 -8.76 4.53
N ARG A 253 -8.06 -9.92 4.87
CA ARG A 253 -9.52 -10.13 4.76
C ARG A 253 -10.32 -9.29 5.76
N ASP A 254 -9.81 -9.12 6.98
CA ASP A 254 -10.46 -8.24 7.95
C ASP A 254 -10.38 -6.77 7.50
N ASN A 255 -9.24 -6.35 6.94
CA ASN A 255 -9.07 -5.01 6.39
C ASN A 255 -10.02 -4.74 5.20
N GLN A 256 -10.23 -5.71 4.31
CA GLN A 256 -11.21 -5.60 3.22
C GLN A 256 -12.65 -5.49 3.75
N LYS A 257 -13.04 -6.32 4.73
CA LYS A 257 -14.39 -6.23 5.33
C LYS A 257 -14.66 -4.86 5.95
N GLU A 258 -13.68 -4.31 6.66
CA GLU A 258 -13.79 -2.99 7.25
C GLU A 258 -13.88 -1.89 6.19
N LEU A 259 -13.03 -1.94 5.16
CA LEU A 259 -13.09 -1.00 4.05
C LEU A 259 -14.43 -1.07 3.31
N ALA A 260 -14.94 -2.28 3.05
CA ALA A 260 -16.24 -2.49 2.41
C ALA A 260 -17.38 -1.87 3.23
N ALA A 261 -17.35 -2.02 4.56
CA ALA A 261 -18.33 -1.39 5.42
C ALA A 261 -18.28 0.15 5.32
N LEU A 262 -17.08 0.75 5.26
CA LEU A 262 -16.92 2.21 5.07
C LEU A 262 -17.36 2.65 3.66
N ALA A 263 -17.04 1.86 2.64
CA ALA A 263 -17.41 2.12 1.25
C ALA A 263 -18.94 2.13 1.05
N ILE A 264 -19.64 1.19 1.69
CA ILE A 264 -21.11 1.08 1.68
C ILE A 264 -21.78 2.26 2.40
N ARG A 265 -21.18 2.76 3.49
CA ARG A 265 -21.70 3.93 4.22
C ARG A 265 -21.74 5.21 3.39
N ARG A 266 -20.88 5.34 2.38
CA ARG A 266 -20.78 6.52 1.50
C ARG A 266 -20.56 7.82 2.27
N ASP A 267 -19.78 7.77 3.35
CA ASP A 267 -19.44 8.93 4.16
C ASP A 267 -17.94 9.20 4.12
N SER A 268 -17.54 10.30 3.46
CA SER A 268 -16.15 10.75 3.35
C SER A 268 -15.57 11.25 4.68
N SER A 269 -16.39 11.51 5.71
CA SER A 269 -15.90 11.99 7.01
C SER A 269 -14.94 10.99 7.68
N HIS A 270 -15.04 9.70 7.34
CA HIS A 270 -14.17 8.63 7.82
C HIS A 270 -12.83 8.53 7.09
N PHE A 271 -12.60 9.37 6.08
CA PHE A 271 -11.44 9.30 5.23
C PHE A 271 -10.67 10.61 5.22
N GLU A 272 -9.36 10.50 4.99
CA GLU A 272 -8.52 11.63 4.66
C GLU A 272 -8.20 11.60 3.17
N ASN A 273 -8.47 12.71 2.49
CA ASN A 273 -8.28 12.81 1.04
C ASN A 273 -6.83 13.15 0.71
N LEU A 274 -6.10 12.21 0.09
CA LEU A 274 -4.72 12.41 -0.34
C LEU A 274 -4.62 13.07 -1.72
N LEU A 275 -5.65 12.90 -2.56
CA LEU A 275 -5.69 13.48 -3.89
C LEU A 275 -7.10 13.96 -4.22
N LYS A 276 -7.26 15.27 -4.36
CA LYS A 276 -8.48 15.90 -4.88
C LYS A 276 -8.47 15.86 -6.40
N GLY A 277 -9.48 15.21 -6.99
CA GLY A 277 -9.71 15.20 -8.43
C GLY A 277 -9.97 16.60 -9.00
N ARG A 278 -9.80 16.74 -10.32
CA ARG A 278 -10.15 17.97 -11.03
C ARG A 278 -11.66 18.16 -11.00
N LYS A 279 -12.09 19.37 -10.62
CA LYS A 279 -13.50 19.77 -10.60
C LYS A 279 -14.05 19.80 -12.03
N GLY A 280 -15.24 19.25 -12.23
CA GLY A 280 -16.03 19.48 -13.43
C GLY A 280 -16.49 18.24 -14.21
N ALA A 281 -17.74 18.28 -14.69
CA ALA A 281 -18.24 17.37 -15.69
C ALA A 281 -17.69 17.77 -17.06
N GLY A 282 -16.47 17.32 -17.40
CA GLY A 282 -15.87 17.31 -18.75
C GLY A 282 -16.05 18.58 -19.60
N GLY A 283 -14.96 19.30 -19.88
CA GLY A 283 -14.91 20.68 -20.39
C GLY A 283 -15.99 21.21 -21.37
N VAL A 284 -16.65 20.39 -22.18
CA VAL A 284 -17.77 20.82 -23.04
C VAL A 284 -19.07 20.99 -22.23
N TYR A 285 -19.40 20.08 -21.31
CA TYR A 285 -20.66 20.12 -20.56
C TYR A 285 -20.63 21.19 -19.45
N ASP A 286 -19.50 21.35 -18.77
CA ASP A 286 -19.29 22.48 -17.85
C ASP A 286 -19.28 23.84 -18.54
N PHE A 287 -18.78 23.92 -19.78
CA PHE A 287 -18.83 25.15 -20.57
C PHE A 287 -20.28 25.57 -20.82
N PHE A 288 -21.12 24.66 -21.33
CA PHE A 288 -22.56 24.90 -21.54
C PHE A 288 -23.31 25.24 -20.24
N ARG A 289 -22.97 24.60 -19.11
CA ARG A 289 -23.58 24.92 -17.81
C ARG A 289 -23.14 26.28 -17.27
N ARG A 290 -21.89 26.68 -17.47
CA ARG A 290 -21.39 28.02 -17.11
C ARG A 290 -22.09 29.10 -17.91
N THR A 291 -22.24 28.92 -19.23
CA THR A 291 -22.99 29.89 -20.06
C THR A 291 -24.45 29.97 -19.63
N LYS A 292 -25.09 28.83 -19.31
CA LYS A 292 -26.48 28.81 -18.82
C LYS A 292 -26.62 29.53 -17.47
N SER A 293 -25.76 29.25 -16.49
CA SER A 293 -25.76 29.90 -15.16
C SER A 293 -25.53 31.42 -15.23
N TRP A 294 -24.66 31.87 -16.15
CA TRP A 294 -24.44 33.30 -16.41
C TRP A 294 -25.68 34.00 -16.98
N ILE A 295 -26.46 33.29 -17.80
CA ILE A 295 -27.72 33.77 -18.37
C ILE A 295 -28.87 33.74 -17.35
N THR A 296 -28.88 32.79 -16.40
CA THR A 296 -29.98 32.58 -15.44
C THR A 296 -29.77 33.17 -14.06
N ARG A 297 -28.63 33.84 -13.77
CA ARG A 297 -28.25 34.40 -12.44
C ARG A 297 -28.40 33.43 -11.26
N THR A 298 -28.25 32.12 -11.51
CA THR A 298 -28.24 31.09 -10.47
C THR A 298 -26.80 30.69 -10.16
N GLU A 299 -26.46 30.53 -8.87
CA GLU A 299 -25.11 30.13 -8.43
C GLU A 299 -24.65 28.83 -9.11
N PHE A 300 -23.47 28.87 -9.69
CA PHE A 300 -22.87 27.72 -10.38
C PHE A 300 -22.31 26.72 -9.37
N GLN A 301 -23.05 25.64 -9.12
CA GLN A 301 -22.54 24.46 -8.42
C GLN A 301 -21.99 23.45 -9.44
N SER A 302 -20.66 23.30 -9.48
CA SER A 302 -19.94 22.37 -10.39
C SER A 302 -19.84 20.93 -9.86
N GLN A 303 -20.25 20.69 -8.62
CA GLN A 303 -20.27 19.38 -7.97
C GLN A 303 -21.71 18.96 -7.72
N HIS A 304 -21.98 17.66 -7.82
CA HIS A 304 -23.29 17.11 -7.46
C HIS A 304 -23.28 16.62 -6.01
N GLY A 305 -22.12 16.22 -5.46
CA GLY A 305 -21.96 15.77 -4.08
C GLY A 305 -21.16 16.72 -3.16
N LYS A 306 -21.34 16.60 -1.85
CA LYS A 306 -20.55 17.31 -0.81
C LYS A 306 -19.37 16.48 -0.25
N GLN A 307 -19.19 15.26 -0.75
CA GLN A 307 -18.16 14.33 -0.26
C GLN A 307 -16.76 14.80 -0.68
N PHE A 308 -15.75 14.58 0.18
CA PHE A 308 -14.33 14.85 -0.10
C PHE A 308 -13.95 16.31 -0.47
N GLN A 309 -14.74 17.30 -0.01
CA GLN A 309 -14.50 18.73 -0.25
C GLN A 309 -13.18 19.27 0.32
#